data_AF-A0A1W9PLY6-F1
#
_entry.id   AF-A0A1W9PLY6-F1
#
_cell.length_a   1.000
_cell.length_b   1.000
_cell.length_c   1.000
_cell.angle_alpha   90.00
_cell.angle_beta   90.00
_cell.angle_gamma   90.00
#
_symmetry.space_group_name_H-M   'P 1'
#
loop_
_entity.id
_entity.type
_entity.pdbx_description
1 polymer ?
#
loop_
_entity_poly.entity_id
_entity_poly.type
_entity_poly.pdbx_seq_one_letter_code
_entity_poly.pdbx_strand_id
1 'polypeptide(L)'
;MDPTFSELVEYCRSRTYPLIVLSDGLDFYIKRILENYHFGYLEVRANHLCFVNTNRIVPQFPYWQHTCGACANCKGYHLRQSREQGNYTIYIGDGLSDRCAVKEADVLFSKGELMEYCQRHQVHFFPYSNFNDIVQKLQELENRETQIN
;
A
#
# COMPACT_ATOMS: atom_id res chain seq x y z
N MET A 1 12.01 4.84 -8.16
CA MET A 1 11.01 3.74 -8.07
C MET A 1 11.76 2.43 -8.23
N ASP A 2 11.31 1.36 -7.56
CA ASP A 2 11.87 0.03 -7.79
C ASP A 2 11.65 -0.39 -9.26
N PRO A 3 12.68 -0.83 -10.00
CA PRO A 3 12.54 -1.20 -11.41
C PRO A 3 11.57 -2.33 -11.70
N THR A 4 11.28 -3.18 -10.70
CA THR A 4 10.39 -4.34 -10.82
C THR A 4 8.93 -4.03 -10.50
N PHE A 5 8.59 -2.78 -10.16
CA PHE A 5 7.22 -2.39 -9.83
C PHE A 5 6.23 -2.65 -10.98
N SER A 6 6.68 -2.53 -12.24
CA SER A 6 5.86 -2.87 -13.41
C SER A 6 5.34 -4.31 -13.38
N GLU A 7 6.14 -5.25 -12.87
CA GLU A 7 5.76 -6.66 -12.80
C GLU A 7 4.62 -6.88 -11.82
N LEU A 8 4.62 -6.18 -10.67
CA LEU A 8 3.48 -6.20 -9.75
C LEU A 8 2.24 -5.58 -10.39
N VAL A 9 2.39 -4.44 -11.08
CA VAL A 9 1.26 -3.75 -11.73
C VAL A 9 0.62 -4.66 -12.79
N GLU A 10 1.41 -5.28 -13.65
CA GLU A 10 0.92 -6.20 -14.68
C GLU A 10 0.33 -7.47 -14.08
N TYR A 11 0.94 -7.99 -13.02
CA TYR A 11 0.39 -9.11 -12.27
C TYR A 11 -1.01 -8.78 -11.73
N CYS A 12 -1.18 -7.66 -11.01
CA CYS A 12 -2.49 -7.23 -10.51
C CYS A 12 -3.49 -7.01 -11.65
N ARG A 13 -3.07 -6.33 -12.73
CA ARG A 13 -3.92 -6.05 -13.89
C ARG A 13 -4.45 -7.31 -14.56
N SER A 14 -3.60 -8.32 -14.76
CA SER A 14 -3.99 -9.59 -15.40
C SER A 14 -4.95 -10.44 -14.56
N ARG A 15 -4.97 -10.26 -13.24
CA ARG A 15 -5.94 -10.89 -12.32
C ARG A 15 -7.14 -10.00 -11.99
N THR A 16 -7.19 -8.77 -12.50
CA THR A 16 -8.22 -7.78 -12.12
C THR A 16 -8.18 -7.46 -10.61
N TYR A 17 -7.00 -7.56 -9.99
CA TYR A 17 -6.81 -7.15 -8.59
C TYR A 17 -6.67 -5.62 -8.53
N PRO A 18 -7.50 -4.92 -7.73
CA PRO A 18 -7.31 -3.49 -7.51
C PRO A 18 -5.96 -3.21 -6.85
N LEU A 19 -5.15 -2.36 -7.48
CA LEU A 19 -3.88 -1.90 -6.94
C LEU A 19 -3.99 -0.42 -6.56
N ILE A 20 -3.83 -0.13 -5.27
CA ILE A 20 -3.99 1.21 -4.69
C ILE A 20 -2.70 1.61 -3.99
N VAL A 21 -2.19 2.81 -4.30
CA VAL A 21 -1.06 3.42 -3.61
C VAL A 21 -1.58 4.18 -2.38
N LEU A 22 -1.24 3.68 -1.19
CA LEU A 22 -1.55 4.32 0.08
C LEU A 22 -0.32 5.05 0.64
N SER A 23 -0.42 6.35 0.92
CA SER A 23 0.72 7.13 1.39
C SER A 23 0.34 8.19 2.41
N ASP A 24 1.16 8.37 3.45
CA ASP A 24 1.07 9.55 4.34
C ASP A 24 1.64 10.82 3.69
N GLY A 25 2.20 10.71 2.48
CA GLY A 25 2.72 11.80 1.69
C GLY A 25 1.64 12.70 1.06
N LEU A 26 2.10 13.63 0.22
CA LEU A 26 1.24 14.53 -0.54
C LEU A 26 1.08 14.05 -1.98
N ASP A 27 -0.17 14.03 -2.43
CA ASP A 27 -0.56 13.54 -3.76
C ASP A 27 0.18 14.22 -4.91
N PHE A 28 0.50 15.52 -4.79
CA PHE A 28 1.20 16.30 -5.80
C PHE A 28 2.48 15.62 -6.32
N TYR A 29 3.41 15.27 -5.42
CA TYR A 29 4.66 14.63 -5.87
C TYR A 29 4.48 13.14 -6.14
N ILE A 30 3.55 12.46 -5.46
CA ILE A 30 3.29 11.03 -5.69
C ILE A 30 2.76 10.82 -7.11
N LYS A 31 1.74 11.58 -7.52
CA LYS A 31 1.17 11.53 -8.86
C LYS A 31 2.23 11.86 -9.91
N ARG A 32 3.04 12.91 -9.68
CA ARG A 32 4.13 13.27 -10.59
C ARG A 32 5.17 12.15 -10.76
N ILE A 33 5.54 11.49 -9.66
CA ILE A 33 6.44 10.33 -9.71
C ILE A 33 5.79 9.20 -10.50
N LEU A 34 4.55 8.83 -10.21
CA LEU A 34 3.86 7.75 -10.92
C LEU A 34 3.72 8.04 -12.42
N GLU A 35 3.37 9.27 -12.81
CA GLU A 35 3.31 9.72 -14.21
C GLU A 35 4.65 9.53 -14.94
N ASN A 36 5.75 9.95 -14.32
CA ASN A 36 7.09 9.81 -14.90
C ASN A 36 7.50 8.35 -15.16
N TYR A 37 6.89 7.40 -14.45
CA TYR A 37 7.10 5.96 -14.63
C TYR A 37 5.92 5.29 -15.36
N HIS A 38 5.03 6.05 -16.01
CA HIS A 38 3.88 5.57 -16.77
C HIS A 38 2.78 4.87 -15.95
N PHE A 39 2.71 5.15 -14.64
CA PHE A 39 1.71 4.62 -13.70
C PHE A 39 0.72 5.68 -13.19
N GLY A 40 0.56 6.80 -13.89
CA GLY A 40 -0.33 7.90 -13.46
C GLY A 40 -1.82 7.53 -13.37
N TYR A 41 -2.20 6.35 -13.88
CA TYR A 41 -3.57 5.82 -13.81
C TYR A 41 -3.86 5.05 -12.51
N LEU A 42 -2.85 4.75 -11.69
CA LEU A 42 -3.07 4.04 -10.42
C LEU A 42 -3.83 4.92 -9.42
N GLU A 43 -4.74 4.31 -8.68
CA GLU A 43 -5.44 4.99 -7.60
C GLU A 43 -4.44 5.37 -6.49
N VAL A 44 -4.47 6.63 -6.05
CA VAL A 44 -3.63 7.15 -4.97
C VAL A 44 -4.53 7.68 -3.86
N ARG A 45 -4.41 7.10 -2.66
CA ARG A 45 -4.99 7.67 -1.43
C ARG A 45 -3.87 8.23 -0.57
N ALA A 46 -3.77 9.55 -0.59
CA ALA A 46 -2.75 10.31 0.11
C ALA A 46 -3.33 11.60 0.70
N ASN A 47 -2.54 12.32 1.48
CA ASN A 47 -2.88 13.71 1.83
C ASN A 47 -2.80 14.58 0.57
N HIS A 48 -3.49 15.71 0.55
CA HIS A 48 -3.57 16.56 -0.64
C HIS A 48 -2.77 17.83 -0.46
N LEU A 49 -2.07 18.25 -1.52
CA LEU A 49 -1.45 19.57 -1.58
C LEU A 49 -2.30 20.50 -2.44
N CYS A 50 -2.91 21.50 -1.83
CA CYS A 50 -3.78 22.45 -2.53
C CYS A 50 -3.08 23.80 -2.73
N PHE A 51 -3.12 24.30 -3.96
CA PHE A 51 -2.69 25.66 -4.29
C PHE A 51 -3.88 26.60 -4.15
N VAL A 52 -3.79 27.52 -3.19
CA VAL A 52 -4.81 28.53 -2.92
C VAL A 52 -4.28 29.87 -3.45
N ASN A 53 -4.87 30.37 -4.52
CA ASN A 53 -4.36 31.53 -5.28
C ASN A 53 -2.90 31.28 -5.76
N THR A 54 -2.15 32.34 -6.06
CA THR A 54 -0.80 32.23 -6.64
C THR A 54 0.32 31.96 -5.62
N ASN A 55 0.11 32.26 -4.34
CA ASN A 55 1.20 32.34 -3.34
C ASN A 55 0.98 31.49 -2.09
N ARG A 56 -0.04 30.63 -2.03
CA ARG A 56 -0.32 29.83 -0.84
C ARG A 56 -0.47 28.35 -1.17
N ILE A 57 0.22 27.54 -0.40
CA ILE A 57 0.16 26.08 -0.44
C ILE A 57 -0.45 25.62 0.88
N VAL A 58 -1.48 24.79 0.82
CA VAL A 58 -2.21 24.29 1.99
C VAL A 58 -2.32 22.77 1.92
N PRO A 59 -1.81 22.02 2.92
CA PRO A 59 -2.07 20.60 3.01
C PRO A 59 -3.51 20.35 3.47
N GLN A 60 -4.16 19.34 2.88
CA GLN A 60 -5.46 18.83 3.33
C GLN A 60 -5.33 17.36 3.71
N PHE A 61 -6.05 16.97 4.76
CA PHE A 61 -5.99 15.64 5.36
C PHE A 61 -7.38 15.00 5.27
N PRO A 62 -7.82 14.56 4.08
CA PRO A 62 -9.19 14.09 3.85
C PRO A 62 -9.58 12.88 4.70
N TYR A 63 -8.60 12.10 5.17
CA TYR A 63 -8.84 10.87 5.92
C TYR A 63 -8.63 11.02 7.44
N TRP A 64 -8.25 12.21 7.92
CA TRP A 64 -7.82 12.42 9.31
C TRP A 64 -8.87 11.99 10.36
N GLN A 65 -10.16 12.19 10.07
CA GLN A 65 -11.24 11.92 11.02
C GLN A 65 -11.44 10.43 11.31
N HIS A 66 -10.90 9.55 10.47
CA HIS A 66 -11.08 8.10 10.57
C HIS A 66 -9.80 7.37 10.98
N THR A 67 -8.80 8.10 11.48
CA THR A 67 -7.49 7.53 11.80
C THR A 67 -7.39 7.00 13.23
N CYS A 68 -6.26 6.37 13.54
CA CYS A 68 -5.90 5.90 14.87
C CYS A 68 -5.59 7.04 15.88
N GLY A 69 -5.96 8.29 15.57
CA GLY A 69 -5.67 9.48 16.37
C GLY A 69 -4.24 10.03 16.22
N ALA A 70 -3.34 9.33 15.53
CA ALA A 70 -1.95 9.73 15.34
C ALA A 70 -1.51 9.84 13.87
N CYS A 71 -2.33 9.38 12.92
CA CYS A 71 -2.04 9.43 11.49
C CYS A 71 -2.86 10.53 10.81
N ALA A 72 -2.29 11.14 9.78
CA ALA A 72 -3.04 12.00 8.87
C ALA A 72 -3.80 11.17 7.82
N ASN A 73 -3.17 10.09 7.33
CA ASN A 73 -3.77 9.12 6.44
C ASN A 73 -3.53 7.68 6.95
N CYS A 74 -4.41 7.20 7.83
CA CYS A 74 -4.22 5.89 8.46
C CYS A 74 -4.40 4.75 7.45
N LYS A 75 -3.30 4.04 7.14
CA LYS A 75 -3.34 2.90 6.23
C LYS A 75 -4.21 1.76 6.78
N GLY A 76 -4.21 1.55 8.11
CA GLY A 76 -5.11 0.59 8.75
C GLY A 76 -6.60 0.89 8.53
N TYR A 77 -6.99 2.17 8.46
CA TYR A 77 -8.38 2.55 8.14
C TYR A 77 -8.79 2.10 6.73
N HIS A 78 -7.93 2.35 5.74
CA HIS A 78 -8.20 1.94 4.35
C HIS A 78 -8.32 0.42 4.19
N LEU A 79 -7.46 -0.33 4.88
CA LEU A 79 -7.51 -1.79 4.86
C LEU A 79 -8.79 -2.31 5.52
N ARG A 80 -9.14 -1.78 6.69
CA ARG A 80 -10.38 -2.14 7.39
C ARG A 80 -11.60 -1.88 6.53
N GLN A 81 -11.69 -0.71 5.91
CA GLN A 81 -12.81 -0.38 5.02
C GLN A 81 -12.91 -1.37 3.85
N SER A 82 -11.78 -1.77 3.28
CA SER A 82 -11.75 -2.78 2.21
C SER A 82 -12.25 -4.14 2.70
N ARG A 83 -11.83 -4.56 3.90
CA ARG A 83 -12.27 -5.83 4.51
C ARG A 83 -13.74 -5.84 4.88
N GLU A 84 -14.27 -4.73 5.38
CA GLU A 84 -15.70 -4.56 5.67
C GLU A 84 -16.57 -4.67 4.42
N GLN A 85 -16.00 -4.42 3.23
CA GLN A 85 -16.64 -4.67 1.93
C GLN A 85 -16.49 -6.12 1.43
N GLY A 86 -15.87 -7.00 2.24
CA GLY A 86 -15.65 -8.41 1.90
C GLY A 86 -14.40 -8.68 1.07
N ASN A 87 -13.52 -7.70 0.88
CA ASN A 87 -12.29 -7.92 0.13
C ASN A 87 -11.21 -8.61 0.97
N TYR A 88 -10.44 -9.49 0.33
CA TYR A 88 -9.20 -10.04 0.86
C TYR A 88 -8.05 -9.07 0.58
N THR A 89 -7.28 -8.71 1.61
CA THR A 89 -6.31 -7.60 1.54
C THR A 89 -4.86 -8.06 1.61
N ILE A 90 -4.09 -7.68 0.59
CA ILE A 90 -2.63 -7.83 0.57
C ILE A 90 -2.03 -6.44 0.79
N TYR A 91 -1.13 -6.32 1.77
CA TYR A 91 -0.43 -5.09 2.08
C TYR A 91 1.07 -5.23 1.87
N ILE A 92 1.67 -4.23 1.23
CA ILE A 92 3.10 -4.17 0.92
C ILE A 92 3.64 -2.86 1.49
N GLY A 93 4.57 -2.93 2.44
CA GLY A 93 5.14 -1.75 3.08
C GLY A 93 6.55 -1.98 3.64
N ASP A 94 7.20 -0.88 4.01
CA ASP A 94 8.59 -0.87 4.46
C ASP A 94 8.86 0.03 5.68
N GLY A 95 7.99 1.01 5.94
CA GLY A 95 8.21 2.01 6.99
C GLY A 95 7.38 1.78 8.25
N LEU A 96 7.88 2.24 9.40
CA LEU A 96 7.14 2.17 10.67
C LEU A 96 5.79 2.93 10.66
N SER A 97 5.61 3.85 9.71
CA SER A 97 4.32 4.51 9.47
C SER A 97 3.20 3.52 9.12
N ASP A 98 3.55 2.34 8.62
CA ASP A 98 2.61 1.33 8.14
C ASP A 98 2.16 0.37 9.24
N ARG A 99 2.62 0.54 10.48
CA ARG A 99 2.27 -0.32 11.63
C ARG A 99 0.76 -0.51 11.83
N CYS A 100 -0.06 0.45 11.41
CA CYS A 100 -1.52 0.34 11.48
C CYS A 100 -2.10 -0.65 10.44
N ALA A 101 -1.44 -0.86 9.30
CA ALA A 101 -1.85 -1.84 8.30
C ALA A 101 -1.55 -3.28 8.75
N VAL A 102 -0.51 -3.48 9.57
CA VAL A 102 -0.07 -4.80 10.07
C VAL A 102 -1.19 -5.58 10.76
N LYS A 103 -2.08 -4.88 11.49
CA LYS A 103 -3.19 -5.50 12.22
C LYS A 103 -4.40 -5.81 11.35
N GLU A 104 -4.47 -5.20 10.18
CA GLU A 104 -5.68 -5.21 9.34
C GLU A 104 -5.45 -6.02 8.06
N ALA A 105 -4.22 -6.19 7.58
CA ALA A 105 -3.93 -6.97 6.37
C ALA A 105 -4.16 -8.48 6.56
N ASP A 106 -4.71 -9.14 5.53
CA ASP A 106 -4.78 -10.61 5.51
C ASP A 106 -3.43 -11.22 5.13
N VAL A 107 -2.73 -10.61 4.18
CA VAL A 107 -1.36 -10.95 3.79
C VAL A 107 -0.48 -9.72 3.89
N LEU A 108 0.67 -9.88 4.54
CA LEU A 108 1.62 -8.80 4.76
C LEU A 108 2.96 -9.10 4.09
N PHE A 109 3.38 -8.23 3.17
CA PHE A 109 4.75 -8.15 2.67
C PHE A 109 5.47 -6.99 3.36
N SER A 110 6.64 -7.28 3.93
CA SER A 110 7.33 -6.33 4.78
C SER A 110 8.85 -6.35 4.57
N LYS A 111 9.46 -5.17 4.62
CA LYS A 111 10.92 -4.97 4.68
C LYS A 111 11.26 -3.78 5.60
N GLY A 112 12.54 -3.45 5.77
CA GLY A 112 12.96 -2.26 6.52
C GLY A 112 12.45 -2.21 7.96
N GLU A 113 12.07 -1.01 8.42
CA GLU A 113 11.57 -0.80 9.79
C GLU A 113 10.24 -1.53 10.06
N LEU A 114 9.41 -1.71 9.03
CA LEU A 114 8.17 -2.47 9.17
C LEU A 114 8.46 -3.94 9.46
N MET A 115 9.51 -4.51 8.86
CA MET A 115 9.93 -5.89 9.10
C MET A 115 10.41 -6.06 10.55
N GLU A 116 11.25 -5.14 11.03
CA GLU A 116 11.71 -5.13 12.43
C GLU A 116 10.52 -4.99 13.41
N TYR A 117 9.53 -4.17 13.08
CA TYR A 117 8.29 -4.08 13.85
C TYR A 117 7.55 -5.43 13.89
N CYS A 118 7.35 -6.07 12.72
CA CYS A 118 6.65 -7.35 12.65
C CYS A 118 7.37 -8.45 13.43
N GLN A 119 8.71 -8.51 13.35
CA GLN A 119 9.54 -9.44 14.12
C GLN A 119 9.39 -9.25 15.62
N ARG A 120 9.47 -8.01 16.11
CA ARG A 120 9.31 -7.69 17.55
C ARG A 120 7.92 -8.05 18.07
N HIS A 121 6.91 -7.93 17.23
CA HIS A 121 5.51 -8.21 17.59
C HIS A 121 5.03 -9.61 17.20
N GLN A 122 5.92 -10.49 16.73
CA GLN A 122 5.61 -11.87 16.31
C GLN A 122 4.48 -11.94 15.27
N VAL A 123 4.40 -10.95 14.38
CA VAL A 123 3.43 -10.94 13.28
C VAL A 123 4.00 -11.73 12.11
N HIS A 124 3.17 -12.56 11.48
CA HIS A 124 3.55 -13.26 10.25
C HIS A 124 3.60 -12.28 9.07
N PHE A 125 4.64 -12.38 8.26
CA PHE A 125 4.82 -11.59 7.04
C PHE A 125 5.72 -12.35 6.06
N PHE A 126 5.67 -11.94 4.80
CA PHE A 126 6.58 -12.36 3.75
C PHE A 126 7.66 -11.28 3.55
N PRO A 127 8.95 -11.58 3.77
CA PRO A 127 10.02 -10.65 3.43
C PRO A 127 10.15 -10.49 1.91
N TYR A 128 10.55 -9.32 1.46
CA TYR A 128 10.83 -9.06 0.05
C TYR A 128 11.97 -8.04 -0.11
N SER A 129 12.73 -8.16 -1.19
CA SER A 129 13.76 -7.18 -1.57
C SER A 129 13.22 -6.22 -2.63
N ASN A 130 12.50 -6.76 -3.61
CA ASN A 130 11.89 -6.03 -4.73
C ASN A 130 10.49 -6.58 -5.06
N PHE A 131 9.80 -6.02 -6.05
CA PHE A 131 8.44 -6.42 -6.39
C PHE A 131 8.32 -7.77 -7.11
N ASN A 132 9.39 -8.30 -7.72
CA ASN A 132 9.37 -9.65 -8.28
C ASN A 132 9.23 -10.72 -7.20
N ASP A 133 9.89 -10.54 -6.05
CA ASP A 133 9.77 -11.47 -4.92
C ASP A 133 8.31 -11.58 -4.45
N ILE A 134 7.58 -10.46 -4.49
CA ILE A 134 6.17 -10.40 -4.14
C ILE A 134 5.33 -11.17 -5.15
N VAL A 135 5.52 -10.91 -6.45
CA VAL A 135 4.81 -11.60 -7.53
C VAL A 135 5.03 -13.11 -7.45
N GLN A 136 6.27 -13.55 -7.27
CA GLN A 136 6.61 -14.97 -7.11
C GLN A 136 5.88 -15.59 -5.92
N LYS A 137 5.90 -14.91 -4.76
CA LYS A 137 5.20 -15.41 -3.57
C LYS A 137 3.70 -15.50 -3.77
N LEU A 138 3.08 -14.52 -4.41
CA LEU A 138 1.65 -14.54 -4.70
C LEU A 138 1.27 -15.71 -5.62
N GLN A 139 2.05 -15.95 -6.68
CA GLN A 139 1.86 -17.12 -7.56
C GLN A 139 2.00 -18.45 -6.81
N GLU A 140 2.97 -18.56 -5.89
CA GLU A 140 3.12 -19.75 -5.05
C GLU A 140 1.90 -20.00 -4.15
N LEU A 141 1.30 -18.94 -3.60
CA LEU A 141 0.12 -19.04 -2.74
C LEU A 141 -1.12 -19.44 -3.55
N GLU A 142 -1.35 -18.80 -4.71
CA GLU A 142 -2.46 -19.14 -5.63
C GLU A 142 -2.40 -20.61 -6.09
N ASN A 143 -1.20 -21.10 -6.41
CA ASN A 143 -1.00 -22.48 -6.85
C ASN A 143 -1.30 -23.51 -5.75
N ARG A 144 -1.04 -23.17 -4.48
CA ARG A 144 -1.35 -24.04 -3.34
C ARG A 144 -2.84 -24.13 -3.09
N GLU A 145 -3.56 -23.02 -3.18
CA GLU A 145 -5.03 -23.02 -3.05
C GLU A 145 -5.70 -23.83 -4.16
N THR A 146 -5.17 -23.76 -5.38
CA THR A 146 -5.70 -24.51 -6.53
C THR A 146 -5.46 -26.03 -6.41
N GLN A 147 -4.46 -26.47 -5.64
CA GLN A 147 -4.18 -27.90 -5.41
C GLN A 147 -4.98 -28.50 -4.25
N ILE A 148 -5.61 -27.67 -3.42
CA ILE A 148 -6.38 -28.09 -2.24
C ILE A 148 -7.89 -28.14 -2.56
N ASN A 149 -8.33 -27.48 -3.63
CA ASN A 149 -9.70 -27.51 -4.16
C ASN A 149 -9.84 -28.48 -5.33
#